data_AF-D4YQT6-F1
#
_entry.id   AF-D4YQT6-F1
#
_cell.length_a   1.000
_cell.length_b   1.000
_cell.length_c   1.000
_cell.angle_alpha   90.00
_cell.angle_beta   90.00
_cell.angle_gamma   90.00
#
_symmetry.space_group_name_H-M   'P 1'
#
loop_
_entity.id
_entity.type
_entity.pdbx_description
1 polymer ?
#
loop_
_entity_poly.entity_id
_entity_poly.type
_entity_poly.pdbx_seq_one_letter_code
_entity_poly.pdbx_strand_id
1 'polypeptide(L)'
;MTRPQISRFTSITSCLLIFSLLGPTVVHASPAFSASSTSEAKHVEKTVVAASTSNEPLARSTTQSLRSVYRHHDGISTLVTYDPGNYATIDIDSAVSVGFSLTDISAVEQGTVTPNGTTVFPVKGSGDAYAFQIHESGSISASAITMSSQSSQTFSYSLSDGITPVVQNTGAVALYEGETLVGLFEHPKARDASGREVPSSYSVVDGNLVQSAHASPHTSYPLVTTAKIGIFQTQGDYVHVTRGQASGHGWWLKGTTNATKAKVTVQLQYKPKKGSRWHNRGKAGVRVLGPGSSKRANARMTCRSSGRKQWRSWVDVDLIGYLDTPNKYYSPARTLKCTI
;
A
#
# COMPACT_ATOMS: atom_id res chain seq x y z
N MET A 1 52.92 0.65 52.26
CA MET A 1 53.36 2.03 51.97
C MET A 1 52.14 2.95 51.94
N THR A 2 52.00 3.75 53.00
CA THR A 2 51.42 5.11 53.08
C THR A 2 50.20 5.52 52.23
N ARG A 3 49.06 5.73 52.91
CA ARG A 3 48.05 6.82 52.69
C ARG A 3 48.61 8.15 53.25
N PRO A 4 48.20 9.37 52.79
CA PRO A 4 46.92 10.02 53.16
C PRO A 4 46.27 10.91 52.05
N GLN A 5 44.94 11.08 51.97
CA GLN A 5 44.08 12.16 52.52
C GLN A 5 44.60 13.61 52.38
N ILE A 6 43.77 14.52 51.82
CA ILE A 6 43.12 15.67 52.50
C ILE A 6 42.30 16.51 51.48
N SER A 7 41.12 16.95 51.93
CA SER A 7 40.22 17.93 51.34
C SER A 7 40.36 19.31 52.01
N ARG A 8 39.93 20.40 51.33
CA ARG A 8 39.36 21.71 51.79
C ARG A 8 39.80 22.85 50.86
N PHE A 9 38.89 23.53 50.14
CA PHE A 9 38.04 24.69 50.52
C PHE A 9 38.78 26.03 50.69
N THR A 10 38.48 27.00 49.81
CA THR A 10 38.22 28.47 49.99
C THR A 10 38.56 29.18 48.67
N SER A 11 37.57 29.60 47.87
CA SER A 11 36.92 30.93 47.86
C SER A 11 37.91 32.10 47.90
N ILE A 12 38.00 32.90 46.83
CA ILE A 12 37.90 34.36 46.88
C ILE A 12 37.36 34.86 45.53
N THR A 13 36.26 35.58 45.69
CA THR A 13 35.53 36.47 44.82
C THR A 13 36.46 37.50 44.15
N SER A 14 36.28 37.77 42.86
CA SER A 14 36.55 39.11 42.34
C SER A 14 35.55 39.44 41.23
N CYS A 15 34.62 40.32 41.61
CA CYS A 15 33.69 40.99 40.72
C CYS A 15 34.45 41.82 39.69
N LEU A 16 34.22 41.55 38.40
CA LEU A 16 34.43 42.54 37.36
C LEU A 16 33.07 42.82 36.70
N LEU A 17 32.45 43.91 37.15
CA LEU A 17 31.30 44.54 36.53
C LEU A 17 31.79 45.21 35.24
N ILE A 18 31.55 44.58 34.09
CA ILE A 18 31.62 45.24 32.79
C ILE A 18 30.18 45.48 32.34
N PHE A 19 29.77 46.75 32.43
CA PHE A 19 28.60 47.28 31.74
C PHE A 19 28.92 47.36 30.25
N SER A 20 28.53 46.34 29.48
CA SER A 20 28.44 46.44 28.02
C SER A 20 26.98 46.61 27.62
N LEU A 21 26.70 47.77 27.00
CA LEU A 21 25.42 48.11 26.40
C LEU A 21 24.94 46.99 25.47
N LEU A 22 23.91 46.25 25.88
CA LEU A 22 23.09 45.45 24.97
C LEU A 22 22.07 46.38 24.33
N GLY A 23 22.39 46.92 23.16
CA GLY A 23 21.37 47.37 22.23
C GLY A 23 20.51 46.16 21.84
N PRO A 24 19.18 46.31 21.64
CA PRO A 24 18.37 45.22 21.12
C PRO A 24 18.85 44.92 19.69
N THR A 25 19.67 43.89 19.53
CA THR A 25 19.79 43.22 18.24
C THR A 25 18.44 42.56 18.01
N VAL A 26 17.58 43.23 17.25
CA VAL A 26 16.46 42.59 16.59
C VAL A 26 17.08 41.57 15.64
N VAL A 27 17.22 40.33 16.11
CA VAL A 27 17.44 39.19 15.23
C VAL A 27 16.15 39.09 14.41
N HIS A 28 16.16 39.73 13.24
CA HIS A 28 15.21 39.39 12.19
C HIS A 28 15.48 37.94 11.82
N ALA A 29 14.78 37.01 12.46
CA ALA A 29 14.62 35.67 11.95
C ALA A 29 13.93 35.83 10.59
N SER A 30 14.67 35.68 9.50
CA SER A 30 14.08 35.59 8.17
C SER A 30 13.14 34.38 8.12
N PRO A 31 11.83 34.55 7.90
CA PRO A 31 10.96 33.43 7.60
C PRO A 31 11.07 33.15 6.09
N ALA A 32 12.21 32.66 5.62
CA ALA A 32 12.42 32.44 4.18
C ALA A 32 12.22 30.98 3.74
N PHE A 33 11.94 30.04 4.66
CA PHE A 33 11.88 28.61 4.33
C PHE A 33 10.47 28.05 4.01
N SER A 34 9.43 28.88 3.91
CA SER A 34 8.04 28.36 3.90
C SER A 34 7.19 28.67 2.65
N ALA A 35 7.46 29.77 1.95
CA ALA A 35 6.64 30.18 0.79
C ALA A 35 7.03 29.46 -0.52
N SER A 36 8.34 29.27 -0.75
CA SER A 36 8.86 28.67 -1.99
C SER A 36 8.47 27.20 -2.13
N SER A 37 8.71 26.40 -1.09
CA SER A 37 8.39 24.96 -1.05
C SER A 37 6.91 24.67 -1.26
N THR A 38 6.02 25.51 -0.70
CA THR A 38 4.57 25.39 -0.91
C THR A 38 4.16 25.68 -2.35
N SER A 39 4.80 26.66 -3.00
CA SER A 39 4.51 27.01 -4.39
C SER A 39 4.96 25.93 -5.37
N GLU A 40 6.12 25.32 -5.11
CA GLU A 40 6.66 24.21 -5.87
C GLU A 40 5.81 22.94 -5.70
N ALA A 41 5.42 22.61 -4.46
CA ALA A 41 4.52 21.49 -4.19
C ALA A 41 3.17 21.64 -4.91
N LYS A 42 2.62 22.86 -4.97
CA LYS A 42 1.40 23.15 -5.75
C LYS A 42 1.61 22.96 -7.25
N HIS A 43 2.78 23.32 -7.78
CA HIS A 43 3.11 23.09 -9.18
C HIS A 43 3.19 21.59 -9.50
N VAL A 44 3.90 20.82 -8.67
CA VAL A 44 4.00 19.36 -8.80
C VAL A 44 2.62 18.71 -8.73
N GLU A 45 1.79 19.08 -7.76
CA GLU A 45 0.41 18.59 -7.67
C GLU A 45 -0.38 18.87 -8.94
N LYS A 46 -0.32 20.09 -9.48
CA LYS A 46 -1.03 20.44 -10.71
C LYS A 46 -0.56 19.58 -11.89
N THR A 47 0.75 19.35 -12.00
CA THR A 47 1.34 18.49 -13.04
C THR A 47 0.87 17.05 -12.93
N VAL A 48 0.85 16.48 -11.72
CA VAL A 48 0.37 15.11 -11.48
C VAL A 48 -1.12 14.97 -11.77
N VAL A 49 -1.94 15.92 -11.31
CA VAL A 49 -3.38 15.92 -11.58
C VAL A 49 -3.67 16.02 -13.09
N ALA A 50 -2.92 16.85 -13.83
CA ALA A 50 -3.08 16.98 -15.27
C ALA A 50 -2.64 15.72 -16.05
N ALA A 51 -1.66 14.97 -15.54
CA ALA A 51 -1.18 13.73 -16.15
C ALA A 51 -1.98 12.49 -15.73
N SER A 52 -2.79 12.60 -14.67
CA SER A 52 -3.59 11.47 -14.17
C SER A 52 -4.61 11.01 -15.20
N THR A 53 -4.70 9.68 -15.35
CA THR A 53 -5.76 9.01 -16.12
C THR A 53 -6.80 8.36 -15.20
N SER A 54 -6.67 8.55 -13.90
CA SER A 54 -7.64 8.06 -12.93
C SER A 54 -8.90 8.91 -13.05
N ASN A 55 -10.03 8.26 -13.36
CA ASN A 55 -11.35 8.90 -13.26
C ASN A 55 -11.82 9.01 -11.80
N GLU A 56 -11.06 8.44 -10.87
CA GLU A 56 -11.36 8.50 -9.44
C GLU A 56 -10.87 9.83 -8.86
N PRO A 57 -11.74 10.58 -8.15
CA PRO A 57 -11.33 11.82 -7.49
C PRO A 57 -10.32 11.58 -6.38
N LEU A 58 -9.54 12.62 -6.08
CA LEU A 58 -8.74 12.67 -4.86
C LEU A 58 -9.66 12.66 -3.65
N ALA A 59 -9.30 11.88 -2.63
CA ALA A 59 -10.08 11.85 -1.41
C ALA A 59 -9.97 13.17 -0.66
N ARG A 60 -11.09 13.59 -0.09
CA ARG A 60 -11.05 14.51 1.03
C ARG A 60 -10.52 13.78 2.27
N SER A 61 -9.41 14.28 2.82
CA SER A 61 -8.77 13.74 4.01
C SER A 61 -9.72 13.77 5.21
N THR A 62 -9.73 12.70 6.02
CA THR A 62 -10.38 12.69 7.34
C THR A 62 -9.59 13.53 8.32
N THR A 63 -8.26 13.44 8.25
CA THR A 63 -7.33 14.27 9.01
C THR A 63 -6.19 14.65 8.10
N GLN A 64 -5.86 15.93 8.08
CA GLN A 64 -4.74 16.47 7.32
C GLN A 64 -3.93 17.36 8.24
N SER A 65 -2.63 17.12 8.26
CA SER A 65 -1.66 17.95 8.96
C SER A 65 -0.55 18.33 8.01
N LEU A 66 0.36 19.19 8.46
CA LEU A 66 1.58 19.49 7.73
C LEU A 66 2.50 18.26 7.53
N ARG A 67 2.25 17.16 8.26
CA ARG A 67 3.10 15.97 8.30
C ARG A 67 2.44 14.72 7.74
N SER A 68 1.13 14.72 7.54
CA SER A 68 0.43 13.53 7.11
C SER A 68 -0.95 13.83 6.54
N VAL A 69 -1.36 12.91 5.67
CA VAL A 69 -2.68 12.82 5.08
C VAL A 69 -3.25 11.48 5.50
N TYR A 70 -4.34 11.52 6.27
CA TYR A 70 -5.00 10.34 6.78
C TYR A 70 -6.45 10.31 6.32
N ARG A 71 -6.89 9.11 5.92
CA ARG A 71 -8.26 8.83 5.57
C ARG A 71 -8.72 7.57 6.29
N HIS A 72 -9.92 7.64 6.87
CA HIS A 72 -10.63 6.46 7.35
C HIS A 72 -12.04 6.44 6.77
N HIS A 73 -12.40 5.35 6.11
CA HIS A 73 -13.73 5.16 5.56
C HIS A 73 -14.03 3.67 5.37
N ASP A 74 -15.20 3.21 5.82
CA ASP A 74 -15.69 1.84 5.63
C ASP A 74 -14.68 0.75 6.05
N GLY A 75 -14.01 0.94 7.19
CA GLY A 75 -13.02 -0.02 7.72
C GLY A 75 -11.65 0.05 7.02
N ILE A 76 -11.49 0.97 6.07
CA ILE A 76 -10.23 1.22 5.36
C ILE A 76 -9.55 2.44 5.96
N SER A 77 -8.33 2.26 6.45
CA SER A 77 -7.45 3.34 6.86
C SER A 77 -6.33 3.51 5.84
N THR A 78 -6.11 4.74 5.39
CA THR A 78 -5.05 5.08 4.44
C THR A 78 -4.21 6.21 5.02
N LEU A 79 -2.89 6.04 5.04
CA LEU A 79 -1.96 7.04 5.56
C LEU A 79 -0.86 7.32 4.54
N VAL A 80 -0.61 8.60 4.28
CA VAL A 80 0.61 9.08 3.62
C VAL A 80 1.27 10.05 4.58
N THR A 81 2.57 9.88 4.81
CA THR A 81 3.34 10.77 5.69
C THR A 81 4.33 11.60 4.88
N TYR A 82 4.76 12.71 5.45
CA TYR A 82 5.81 13.56 4.89
C TYR A 82 7.23 12.97 4.98
N ASP A 83 7.43 11.88 5.71
CA ASP A 83 8.74 11.24 5.81
C ASP A 83 8.90 10.24 4.67
N PRO A 84 9.87 10.42 3.74
CA PRO A 84 10.04 9.54 2.60
C PRO A 84 10.44 8.10 2.99
N GLY A 85 10.98 7.90 4.19
CA GLY A 85 11.32 6.57 4.72
C GLY A 85 10.15 5.84 5.35
N ASN A 86 9.07 6.53 5.71
CA ASN A 86 7.87 5.90 6.25
C ASN A 86 6.99 5.39 5.11
N TYR A 87 6.41 4.21 5.32
CA TYR A 87 5.45 3.65 4.38
C TYR A 87 4.20 4.53 4.28
N ALA A 88 3.77 4.77 3.04
CA ALA A 88 2.38 5.05 2.75
C ALA A 88 1.60 3.74 2.88
N THR A 89 0.59 3.69 3.74
CA THR A 89 -0.10 2.44 4.10
C THR A 89 -1.57 2.45 3.72
N ILE A 90 -2.07 1.27 3.37
CA ILE A 90 -3.50 0.96 3.29
C ILE A 90 -3.77 -0.23 4.21
N ASP A 91 -4.69 -0.04 5.15
CA ASP A 91 -5.10 -1.02 6.14
C ASP A 91 -6.59 -1.31 6.00
N ILE A 92 -7.01 -2.58 5.99
CA ILE A 92 -8.43 -2.99 6.04
C ILE A 92 -8.67 -3.76 7.32
N ASP A 93 -9.43 -3.15 8.25
CA ASP A 93 -9.90 -3.76 9.51
C ASP A 93 -8.82 -4.51 10.30
N SER A 94 -7.56 -4.06 10.23
CA SER A 94 -6.36 -4.73 10.79
C SER A 94 -6.05 -6.13 10.23
N ALA A 95 -6.81 -6.60 9.24
CA ALA A 95 -6.65 -7.94 8.66
C ALA A 95 -5.70 -7.96 7.46
N VAL A 96 -5.57 -6.84 6.75
CA VAL A 96 -4.61 -6.65 5.65
C VAL A 96 -3.97 -5.28 5.84
N SER A 97 -2.65 -5.23 5.80
CA SER A 97 -1.85 -3.99 5.79
C SER A 97 -0.85 -4.08 4.65
N VAL A 98 -0.86 -3.09 3.76
CA VAL A 98 0.16 -2.99 2.71
C VAL A 98 0.74 -1.59 2.74
N GLY A 99 2.05 -1.52 2.94
CA GLY A 99 2.82 -0.29 2.92
C GLY A 99 3.76 -0.23 1.73
N PHE A 100 4.05 0.97 1.25
CA PHE A 100 5.14 1.20 0.30
C PHE A 100 5.75 2.59 0.45
N SER A 101 7.06 2.71 0.21
CA SER A 101 7.85 3.93 0.41
C SER A 101 8.87 4.10 -0.71
N LEU A 102 9.56 5.24 -0.74
CA LEU A 102 10.63 5.49 -1.69
C LEU A 102 11.89 4.71 -1.27
N THR A 103 12.57 4.06 -2.22
CA THR A 103 13.80 3.31 -1.89
C THR A 103 15.01 4.23 -1.69
N ASP A 104 15.18 5.26 -2.53
CA ASP A 104 16.29 6.21 -2.40
C ASP A 104 15.91 7.45 -1.57
N ILE A 105 15.73 7.22 -0.26
CA ILE A 105 15.38 8.27 0.70
C ILE A 105 16.47 9.35 0.83
N SER A 106 17.71 9.05 0.42
CA SER A 106 18.84 9.96 0.53
C SER A 106 18.82 11.06 -0.52
N ALA A 107 18.29 10.75 -1.71
CA ALA A 107 18.15 11.66 -2.84
C ALA A 107 16.94 12.60 -2.73
N VAL A 108 16.00 12.33 -1.82
CA VAL A 108 14.77 13.12 -1.67
C VAL A 108 14.76 13.98 -0.42
N GLU A 109 14.02 15.08 -0.48
CA GLU A 109 13.72 15.95 0.66
C GLU A 109 12.51 15.44 1.46
N GLN A 110 12.27 16.04 2.63
CA GLN A 110 11.02 15.80 3.35
C GLN A 110 9.83 16.29 2.55
N GLY A 111 8.73 15.55 2.69
CA GLY A 111 7.49 15.81 1.99
C GLY A 111 6.83 17.11 2.41
N THR A 112 6.18 17.77 1.45
CA THR A 112 5.26 18.88 1.69
C THR A 112 3.84 18.44 1.36
N VAL A 113 2.92 18.57 2.32
CA VAL A 113 1.50 18.26 2.12
C VAL A 113 0.78 19.49 1.54
N THR A 114 0.23 19.35 0.33
CA THR A 114 -0.55 20.39 -0.33
C THR A 114 -1.95 20.53 0.29
N PRO A 115 -2.68 21.65 0.07
CA PRO A 115 -4.05 21.80 0.54
C PRO A 115 -5.01 20.68 0.09
N ASN A 116 -4.79 20.09 -1.09
CA ASN A 116 -5.65 19.00 -1.59
C ASN A 116 -5.20 17.60 -1.10
N GLY A 117 -4.21 17.52 -0.20
CA GLY A 117 -3.77 16.26 0.38
C GLY A 117 -2.77 15.48 -0.47
N THR A 118 -2.14 16.10 -1.47
CA THR A 118 -0.99 15.52 -2.16
C THR A 118 0.24 15.69 -1.29
N THR A 119 1.01 14.62 -1.05
CA THR A 119 2.32 14.73 -0.39
C THR A 119 3.40 14.71 -1.45
N VAL A 120 4.16 15.80 -1.57
CA VAL A 120 5.19 16.00 -2.59
C VAL A 120 6.58 15.88 -1.98
N PHE A 121 7.44 15.05 -2.54
CA PHE A 121 8.83 14.85 -2.14
C PHE A 121 9.77 15.33 -3.26
N PRO A 122 10.34 16.54 -3.15
CA PRO A 122 11.34 17.02 -4.11
C PRO A 122 12.59 16.14 -4.15
N VAL A 123 13.20 15.99 -5.33
CA VAL A 123 14.50 15.33 -5.50
C VAL A 123 15.60 16.39 -5.44
N LYS A 124 16.56 16.21 -4.53
CA LYS A 124 17.61 17.19 -4.22
C LYS A 124 18.42 17.57 -5.46
N GLY A 125 18.61 18.88 -5.65
CA GLY A 125 19.45 19.41 -6.73
C GLY A 125 18.87 19.20 -8.14
N SER A 126 17.59 18.84 -8.25
CA SER A 126 16.88 18.66 -9.51
C SER A 126 15.52 19.38 -9.46
N GLY A 127 14.81 19.43 -10.59
CA GLY A 127 13.39 19.79 -10.61
C GLY A 127 12.44 18.59 -10.48
N ASP A 128 12.99 17.39 -10.33
CA ASP A 128 12.21 16.15 -10.27
C ASP A 128 11.54 16.02 -8.89
N ALA A 129 10.45 15.27 -8.82
CA ALA A 129 9.72 15.06 -7.59
C ALA A 129 8.96 13.74 -7.57
N TYR A 130 8.61 13.28 -6.38
CA TYR A 130 7.59 12.26 -6.17
C TYR A 130 6.33 12.89 -5.59
N ALA A 131 5.17 12.32 -5.89
CA ALA A 131 3.89 12.76 -5.34
C ALA A 131 3.02 11.56 -4.95
N PHE A 132 2.55 11.57 -3.72
CA PHE A 132 1.66 10.53 -3.19
C PHE A 132 0.27 11.13 -2.97
N GLN A 133 -0.75 10.43 -3.47
CA GLN A 133 -2.14 10.88 -3.44
C GLN A 133 -3.06 9.75 -2.98
N ILE A 134 -4.00 10.09 -2.08
CA ILE A 134 -5.06 9.19 -1.64
C ILE A 134 -6.31 9.45 -2.49
N HIS A 135 -6.90 8.42 -3.07
CA HIS A 135 -8.14 8.51 -3.86
C HIS A 135 -9.38 8.17 -3.02
N GLU A 136 -10.58 8.50 -3.50
CA GLU A 136 -11.86 8.28 -2.76
C GLU A 136 -12.12 6.84 -2.32
N SER A 137 -11.56 5.82 -2.97
CA SER A 137 -11.61 4.43 -2.53
C SER A 137 -10.73 4.16 -1.32
N GLY A 138 -9.73 5.02 -1.07
CA GLY A 138 -8.63 4.78 -0.14
C GLY A 138 -7.39 4.19 -0.81
N SER A 139 -7.40 3.97 -2.13
CA SER A 139 -6.20 3.60 -2.89
C SER A 139 -5.18 4.73 -2.86
N ILE A 140 -3.91 4.37 -3.07
CA ILE A 140 -2.81 5.34 -3.14
C ILE A 140 -2.23 5.28 -4.54
N SER A 141 -1.94 6.45 -5.11
CA SER A 141 -1.03 6.55 -6.25
C SER A 141 0.26 7.24 -5.85
N ALA A 142 1.39 6.63 -6.18
CA ALA A 142 2.67 7.32 -6.21
C ALA A 142 3.01 7.67 -7.66
N SER A 143 3.32 8.94 -7.87
CA SER A 143 3.78 9.43 -9.16
C SER A 143 5.21 9.92 -9.05
N ALA A 144 6.01 9.70 -10.08
CA ALA A 144 7.30 10.35 -10.23
C ALA A 144 7.22 11.34 -11.39
N ILE A 145 7.72 12.55 -11.16
CA ILE A 145 7.74 13.66 -12.09
C ILE A 145 9.19 13.85 -12.50
N THR A 146 9.43 13.71 -13.79
CA THR A 146 10.74 13.88 -14.38
C THR A 146 10.72 15.11 -15.28
N MET A 147 11.63 16.05 -15.07
CA MET A 147 11.64 17.35 -15.74
C MET A 147 12.50 17.40 -17.01
N SER A 148 13.34 16.39 -17.24
CA SER A 148 14.23 16.37 -18.40
C SER A 148 14.60 14.96 -18.86
N SER A 149 15.14 14.85 -20.06
CA SER A 149 15.66 13.58 -20.61
C SER A 149 16.97 13.11 -19.96
N GLN A 150 17.61 13.94 -19.15
CA GLN A 150 18.84 13.57 -18.42
C GLN A 150 18.54 12.93 -17.07
N SER A 151 17.32 13.09 -16.57
CA SER A 151 16.85 12.53 -15.31
C SER A 151 16.60 11.01 -15.40
N SER A 152 16.64 10.35 -14.24
CA SER A 152 16.28 8.93 -14.15
C SER A 152 14.86 8.67 -14.67
N GLN A 153 14.71 7.58 -15.41
CA GLN A 153 13.43 7.07 -15.91
C GLN A 153 12.98 5.82 -15.14
N THR A 154 13.67 5.51 -14.04
CA THR A 154 13.46 4.32 -13.22
C THR A 154 13.20 4.75 -11.79
N PHE A 155 12.09 4.25 -11.23
CA PHE A 155 11.56 4.65 -9.92
C PHE A 155 11.34 3.40 -9.08
N SER A 156 11.98 3.34 -7.92
CA SER A 156 11.97 2.19 -7.03
C SER A 156 11.16 2.47 -5.77
N TYR A 157 10.30 1.52 -5.41
CA TYR A 157 9.45 1.55 -4.23
C TYR A 157 9.73 0.32 -3.37
N SER A 158 10.05 0.57 -2.11
CA SER A 158 10.17 -0.48 -1.10
C SER A 158 8.76 -0.84 -0.61
N LEU A 159 8.53 -2.12 -0.32
CA LEU A 159 7.25 -2.61 0.19
C LEU A 159 7.40 -2.98 1.66
N SER A 160 6.31 -2.86 2.42
CA SER A 160 6.28 -3.27 3.82
C SER A 160 6.67 -4.73 4.00
N ASP A 161 7.31 -5.03 5.12
CA ASP A 161 7.78 -6.38 5.45
C ASP A 161 6.70 -7.45 5.26
N GLY A 162 7.08 -8.59 4.69
CA GLY A 162 6.17 -9.69 4.40
C GLY A 162 5.40 -9.58 3.09
N ILE A 163 5.42 -8.42 2.42
CA ILE A 163 4.80 -8.23 1.11
C ILE A 163 5.75 -8.61 -0.02
N THR A 164 5.34 -9.56 -0.85
CA THR A 164 6.09 -10.03 -2.03
C THR A 164 5.40 -9.55 -3.31
N PRO A 165 6.06 -8.73 -4.14
CA PRO A 165 5.53 -8.32 -5.43
C PRO A 165 5.85 -9.36 -6.51
N VAL A 166 4.87 -9.64 -7.38
CA VAL A 166 5.06 -10.52 -8.54
C VAL A 166 4.52 -9.83 -9.78
N VAL A 167 5.38 -9.57 -10.75
CA VAL A 167 4.97 -9.01 -12.06
C VAL A 167 4.15 -10.04 -12.82
N GLN A 168 3.00 -9.60 -13.33
CA GLN A 168 2.06 -10.44 -14.06
C GLN A 168 2.25 -10.29 -15.57
N ASN A 169 1.80 -11.28 -16.34
CA ASN A 169 1.86 -11.21 -17.81
C ASN A 169 1.03 -10.05 -18.40
N THR A 170 0.07 -9.51 -17.64
CA THR A 170 -0.68 -8.32 -18.03
C THR A 170 0.18 -7.05 -17.91
N GLY A 171 1.25 -7.07 -17.13
CA GLY A 171 2.06 -5.90 -16.77
C GLY A 171 1.66 -5.28 -15.43
N ALA A 172 0.56 -5.70 -14.80
CA ALA A 172 0.24 -5.36 -13.41
C ALA A 172 1.17 -6.11 -12.41
N VAL A 173 1.13 -5.75 -11.13
CA VAL A 173 1.90 -6.46 -10.08
C VAL A 173 0.95 -6.97 -9.01
N ALA A 174 0.99 -8.27 -8.73
CA ALA A 174 0.26 -8.86 -7.60
C ALA A 174 1.09 -8.72 -6.32
N LEU A 175 0.43 -8.45 -5.19
CA LEU A 175 1.05 -8.30 -3.88
C LEU A 175 0.59 -9.42 -2.96
N TYR A 176 1.55 -10.19 -2.45
CA TYR A 176 1.30 -11.33 -1.58
C TYR A 176 1.78 -11.11 -0.17
N GLU A 177 0.98 -11.53 0.80
CA GLU A 177 1.43 -11.78 2.18
C GLU A 177 1.49 -13.29 2.39
N GLY A 178 2.70 -13.85 2.38
CA GLY A 178 2.91 -15.30 2.30
C GLY A 178 2.26 -15.88 1.04
N GLU A 179 1.26 -16.74 1.20
CA GLU A 179 0.50 -17.29 0.08
C GLU A 179 -0.75 -16.45 -0.28
N THR A 180 -1.13 -15.45 0.52
CA THR A 180 -2.41 -14.75 0.30
C THR A 180 -2.22 -13.56 -0.65
N LEU A 181 -3.02 -13.50 -1.72
CA LEU A 181 -3.10 -12.29 -2.55
C LEU A 181 -3.85 -11.19 -1.77
N VAL A 182 -3.14 -10.13 -1.42
CA VAL A 182 -3.66 -9.03 -0.56
C VAL A 182 -3.86 -7.72 -1.33
N GLY A 183 -3.26 -7.58 -2.49
CA GLY A 183 -3.45 -6.41 -3.32
C GLY A 183 -2.75 -6.49 -4.67
N LEU A 184 -2.72 -5.36 -5.35
CA LEU A 184 -2.08 -5.21 -6.64
C LEU A 184 -1.65 -3.77 -6.88
N PHE A 185 -0.59 -3.60 -7.65
CA PHE A 185 -0.40 -2.40 -8.43
C PHE A 185 -1.09 -2.57 -9.78
N GLU A 186 -1.88 -1.57 -10.17
CA GLU A 186 -2.47 -1.48 -11.50
C GLU A 186 -1.38 -1.37 -12.57
N HIS A 187 -1.74 -1.58 -13.83
CA HIS A 187 -0.83 -1.42 -14.97
C HIS A 187 -0.02 -0.12 -14.86
N PRO A 188 1.29 -0.16 -15.18
CA PRO A 188 2.14 1.01 -15.12
C PRO A 188 1.63 2.02 -16.14
N LYS A 189 1.55 3.28 -15.72
CA LYS A 189 1.16 4.39 -16.59
C LYS A 189 2.26 5.43 -16.63
N ALA A 190 2.48 6.00 -17.79
CA ALA A 190 3.31 7.18 -17.94
C ALA A 190 2.73 8.12 -19.01
N ARG A 191 2.77 9.42 -18.75
CA ARG A 191 2.33 10.47 -19.68
C ARG A 191 3.29 11.62 -19.72
N ASP A 192 3.52 12.11 -20.93
CA ASP A 192 4.38 13.26 -21.19
C ASP A 192 3.58 14.59 -21.09
N ALA A 193 4.26 15.73 -21.17
CA ALA A 193 3.63 17.04 -21.03
C ALA A 193 2.66 17.41 -22.17
N SER A 194 2.71 16.70 -23.29
CA SER A 194 1.73 16.83 -24.37
C SER A 194 0.51 15.93 -24.18
N GLY A 195 0.46 15.19 -23.07
CA GLY A 195 -0.59 14.23 -22.74
C GLY A 195 -0.47 12.90 -23.48
N ARG A 196 0.62 12.65 -24.21
CA ARG A 196 0.85 11.37 -24.90
C ARG A 196 1.27 10.30 -23.92
N GLU A 197 0.78 9.10 -24.13
CA GLU A 197 1.20 7.94 -23.35
C GLU A 197 2.64 7.58 -23.70
N VAL A 198 3.44 7.32 -22.66
CA VAL A 198 4.80 6.83 -22.77
C VAL A 198 4.79 5.37 -22.32
N PRO A 199 5.38 4.44 -23.09
CA PRO A 199 5.45 3.05 -22.68
C PRO A 199 6.13 2.94 -21.31
N SER A 200 5.58 2.14 -20.42
CA SER A 200 6.15 1.89 -19.11
C SER A 200 5.94 0.44 -18.69
N SER A 201 6.79 -0.04 -17.79
CA SER A 201 6.80 -1.43 -17.33
C SER A 201 7.21 -1.50 -15.87
N TYR A 202 6.73 -2.52 -15.16
CA TYR A 202 7.29 -2.88 -13.87
C TYR A 202 8.31 -4.01 -13.98
N SER A 203 9.23 -4.02 -13.04
CA SER A 203 10.12 -5.13 -12.71
C SER A 203 10.23 -5.22 -11.19
N VAL A 204 10.81 -6.32 -10.69
CA VAL A 204 11.12 -6.49 -9.27
C VAL A 204 12.62 -6.69 -9.13
N VAL A 205 13.27 -5.85 -8.33
CA VAL A 205 14.71 -5.89 -8.09
C VAL A 205 14.93 -5.88 -6.58
N ASP A 206 15.57 -6.92 -6.05
CA ASP A 206 15.82 -7.10 -4.61
C ASP A 206 14.56 -6.96 -3.74
N GLY A 207 13.42 -7.45 -4.24
CA GLY A 207 12.12 -7.35 -3.57
C GLY A 207 11.42 -6.00 -3.70
N ASN A 208 12.08 -4.98 -4.27
CA ASN A 208 11.49 -3.67 -4.52
C ASN A 208 10.74 -3.65 -5.85
N LEU A 209 9.63 -2.90 -5.88
CA LEU A 209 8.92 -2.62 -7.12
C LEU A 209 9.66 -1.53 -7.88
N VAL A 210 10.02 -1.81 -9.14
CA VAL A 210 10.70 -0.84 -10.00
C VAL A 210 9.83 -0.53 -11.21
N GLN A 211 9.35 0.70 -11.31
CA GLN A 211 8.69 1.22 -12.51
C GLN A 211 9.72 1.88 -13.42
N SER A 212 9.71 1.52 -14.71
CA SER A 212 10.52 2.18 -15.74
C SER A 212 9.63 2.80 -16.81
N ALA A 213 9.91 4.05 -17.18
CA ALA A 213 9.34 4.70 -18.35
C ALA A 213 10.34 4.65 -19.52
N HIS A 214 9.84 4.37 -20.71
CA HIS A 214 10.64 4.26 -21.92
C HIS A 214 10.48 5.52 -22.75
N ALA A 215 11.05 6.62 -22.25
CA ALA A 215 11.06 7.90 -22.93
C ALA A 215 11.79 7.79 -24.29
N SER A 216 11.31 8.54 -25.28
CA SER A 216 11.92 8.63 -26.61
C SER A 216 12.41 10.06 -26.87
N PRO A 217 13.18 10.31 -27.95
CA PRO A 217 13.53 11.68 -28.35
C PRO A 217 12.33 12.60 -28.60
N HIS A 218 11.13 12.04 -28.78
CA HIS A 218 9.91 12.80 -28.96
C HIS A 218 9.18 13.08 -27.64
N THR A 219 9.61 12.55 -26.50
CA THR A 219 8.93 12.73 -25.20
C THR A 219 9.02 14.19 -24.74
N SER A 220 7.87 14.79 -24.44
CA SER A 220 7.79 16.14 -23.89
C SER A 220 7.82 16.13 -22.36
N TYR A 221 8.66 16.96 -21.76
CA TYR A 221 8.77 17.04 -20.29
C TYR A 221 7.90 18.17 -19.71
N PRO A 222 7.36 18.03 -18.48
CA PRO A 222 7.54 16.90 -17.56
C PRO A 222 6.90 15.59 -18.04
N LEU A 223 7.60 14.49 -17.76
CA LEU A 223 7.08 13.13 -17.86
C LEU A 223 6.61 12.69 -16.46
N VAL A 224 5.40 12.17 -16.37
CA VAL A 224 4.82 11.68 -15.12
C VAL A 224 4.58 10.18 -15.24
N THR A 225 5.18 9.40 -14.36
CA THR A 225 4.81 7.99 -14.15
C THR A 225 3.83 7.90 -12.99
N THR A 226 2.98 6.87 -12.99
CA THR A 226 2.06 6.61 -11.88
C THR A 226 2.01 5.11 -11.59
N ALA A 227 2.28 4.76 -10.34
CA ALA A 227 2.02 3.47 -9.74
C ALA A 227 0.83 3.59 -8.78
N LYS A 228 -0.27 2.92 -9.09
CA LYS A 228 -1.49 2.92 -8.26
C LYS A 228 -1.69 1.58 -7.59
N ILE A 229 -1.78 1.59 -6.27
CA ILE A 229 -2.00 0.39 -5.44
C ILE A 229 -3.45 0.31 -4.97
N GLY A 230 -4.04 -0.88 -5.11
CA GLY A 230 -5.32 -1.26 -4.54
C GLY A 230 -5.21 -2.57 -3.77
N ILE A 231 -5.91 -2.68 -2.65
CA ILE A 231 -5.95 -3.90 -1.82
C ILE A 231 -7.37 -4.44 -1.70
N PHE A 232 -7.51 -5.74 -1.52
CA PHE A 232 -8.80 -6.43 -1.37
C PHE A 232 -8.64 -7.61 -0.41
N GLN A 233 -9.75 -8.21 0.01
CA GLN A 233 -9.69 -9.38 0.89
C GLN A 233 -10.43 -10.57 0.30
N THR A 234 -9.77 -11.73 0.32
CA THR A 234 -10.43 -13.02 0.13
C THR A 234 -10.93 -13.54 1.46
N GLN A 235 -12.19 -13.96 1.53
CA GLN A 235 -12.83 -14.38 2.76
C GLN A 235 -13.67 -15.65 2.55
N GLY A 236 -13.89 -16.38 3.62
CA GLY A 236 -14.73 -17.57 3.62
C GLY A 236 -15.17 -17.95 5.01
N ASP A 237 -16.35 -18.57 5.10
CA ASP A 237 -16.84 -19.06 6.38
C ASP A 237 -16.24 -20.43 6.71
N TYR A 238 -16.43 -20.81 7.97
CA TYR A 238 -16.15 -22.16 8.39
C TYR A 238 -17.14 -23.12 7.72
N VAL A 239 -16.63 -24.30 7.33
CA VAL A 239 -17.50 -25.40 6.93
C VAL A 239 -18.46 -25.74 8.09
N HIS A 240 -19.73 -25.88 7.76
CA HIS A 240 -20.81 -26.19 8.69
C HIS A 240 -21.77 -27.22 8.10
N VAL A 241 -22.53 -27.90 8.96
CA VAL A 241 -23.49 -28.94 8.54
C VAL A 241 -24.91 -28.42 8.74
N THR A 242 -25.68 -28.35 7.67
CA THR A 242 -27.10 -27.98 7.70
C THR A 242 -27.90 -29.00 6.91
N ARG A 243 -28.97 -29.56 7.49
CA ARG A 243 -29.84 -30.56 6.85
C ARG A 243 -29.05 -31.74 6.25
N GLY A 244 -28.06 -32.24 7.00
CA GLY A 244 -27.23 -33.37 6.57
C GLY A 244 -26.22 -33.05 5.46
N GLN A 245 -25.97 -31.78 5.14
CA GLN A 245 -24.98 -31.38 4.14
C GLN A 245 -23.87 -30.53 4.77
N ALA A 246 -22.62 -30.89 4.52
CA ALA A 246 -21.50 -29.99 4.74
C ALA A 246 -21.55 -28.88 3.68
N SER A 247 -21.43 -27.63 4.11
CA SER A 247 -21.48 -26.43 3.27
C SER A 247 -20.37 -25.48 3.70
N GLY A 248 -19.77 -24.79 2.74
CA GLY A 248 -18.82 -23.72 2.98
C GLY A 248 -18.98 -22.66 1.90
N HIS A 249 -18.82 -21.41 2.29
CA HIS A 249 -18.98 -20.25 1.43
C HIS A 249 -17.69 -19.45 1.34
N GLY A 250 -17.52 -18.78 0.21
CA GLY A 250 -16.41 -17.86 -0.04
C GLY A 250 -16.90 -16.65 -0.80
N TRP A 251 -16.28 -15.52 -0.51
CA TRP A 251 -16.57 -14.21 -1.07
C TRP A 251 -15.29 -13.36 -1.06
N TRP A 252 -15.41 -12.14 -1.55
CA TRP A 252 -14.34 -11.16 -1.49
C TRP A 252 -14.89 -9.82 -1.02
N LEU A 253 -14.03 -9.01 -0.40
CA LEU A 253 -14.31 -7.64 -0.02
C LEU A 253 -13.46 -6.73 -0.90
N LYS A 254 -14.06 -5.65 -1.42
CA LYS A 254 -13.46 -4.82 -2.47
C LYS A 254 -12.16 -4.15 -2.05
N GLY A 255 -12.09 -3.73 -0.78
CA GLY A 255 -11.06 -2.82 -0.28
C GLY A 255 -10.97 -1.59 -1.18
N THR A 256 -9.77 -1.27 -1.64
CA THR A 256 -9.45 -0.09 -2.44
C THR A 256 -9.25 -0.39 -3.94
N THR A 257 -9.40 -1.65 -4.36
CA THR A 257 -9.26 -2.01 -5.79
C THR A 257 -10.38 -1.45 -6.65
N ASN A 258 -10.09 -1.21 -7.94
CA ASN A 258 -11.09 -0.84 -8.94
C ASN A 258 -11.89 -2.03 -9.49
N ALA A 259 -11.57 -3.26 -9.08
CA ALA A 259 -12.34 -4.43 -9.46
C ALA A 259 -13.80 -4.32 -8.99
N THR A 260 -14.74 -4.71 -9.86
CA THR A 260 -16.19 -4.70 -9.53
C THR A 260 -16.78 -6.10 -9.46
N LYS A 261 -16.07 -7.10 -10.01
CA LYS A 261 -16.46 -8.51 -10.02
C LYS A 261 -15.23 -9.39 -9.87
N ALA A 262 -15.43 -10.56 -9.29
CA ALA A 262 -14.44 -11.62 -9.23
C ALA A 262 -15.11 -12.96 -9.53
N LYS A 263 -14.37 -13.88 -10.14
CA LYS A 263 -14.70 -15.30 -10.14
C LYS A 263 -14.25 -15.87 -8.80
N VAL A 264 -15.22 -16.30 -7.99
CA VAL A 264 -14.95 -16.90 -6.68
C VAL A 264 -15.17 -18.39 -6.77
N THR A 265 -14.14 -19.16 -6.45
CA THR A 265 -14.18 -20.62 -6.34
C THR A 265 -14.07 -21.04 -4.89
N VAL A 266 -14.93 -21.97 -4.46
CA VAL A 266 -14.92 -22.53 -3.10
C VAL A 266 -14.91 -24.04 -3.22
N GLN A 267 -14.09 -24.70 -2.41
CA GLN A 267 -13.99 -26.14 -2.40
C GLN A 267 -13.88 -26.66 -0.97
N LEU A 268 -14.71 -27.63 -0.61
CA LEU A 268 -14.60 -28.30 0.69
C LEU A 268 -13.38 -29.23 0.69
N GLN A 269 -12.73 -29.29 1.84
CA GLN A 269 -11.69 -30.23 2.17
C GLN A 269 -12.02 -31.01 3.44
N TYR A 270 -11.67 -32.29 3.42
CA TYR A 270 -11.91 -33.26 4.47
C TYR A 270 -10.62 -33.93 4.90
N LYS A 271 -10.46 -34.17 6.20
CA LYS A 271 -9.32 -34.89 6.77
C LYS A 271 -9.80 -36.18 7.47
N PRO A 272 -9.53 -37.38 6.90
CA PRO A 272 -10.05 -38.65 7.43
C PRO A 272 -9.55 -39.00 8.82
N LYS A 273 -8.30 -38.68 9.14
CA LYS A 273 -7.67 -38.95 10.44
C LYS A 273 -6.68 -37.85 10.80
N LYS A 274 -6.37 -37.71 12.10
CA LYS A 274 -5.30 -36.82 12.55
C LYS A 274 -4.00 -37.20 11.82
N GLY A 275 -3.26 -36.21 11.33
CA GLY A 275 -2.03 -36.42 10.57
C GLY A 275 -2.17 -36.80 9.09
N SER A 276 -3.38 -37.10 8.56
CA SER A 276 -3.53 -37.34 7.11
C SER A 276 -3.49 -36.05 6.30
N ARG A 277 -3.30 -36.13 4.99
CA ARG A 277 -3.50 -34.99 4.08
C ARG A 277 -4.97 -34.56 4.02
N TRP A 278 -5.20 -33.33 3.58
CA TRP A 278 -6.52 -32.83 3.22
C TRP A 278 -6.93 -33.36 1.85
N HIS A 279 -8.22 -33.64 1.68
CA HIS A 279 -8.75 -34.10 0.41
C HIS A 279 -9.93 -33.24 -0.03
N ASN A 280 -9.95 -32.79 -1.29
CA ASN A 280 -11.09 -32.09 -1.88
C ASN A 280 -12.32 -33.00 -1.92
N ARG A 281 -13.50 -32.44 -1.63
CA ARG A 281 -14.76 -33.16 -1.47
C ARG A 281 -15.98 -32.36 -1.93
N GLY A 282 -16.94 -33.05 -2.53
CA GLY A 282 -18.08 -32.40 -3.18
C GLY A 282 -17.66 -31.63 -4.44
N LYS A 283 -18.66 -31.08 -5.13
CA LYS A 283 -18.43 -30.19 -6.28
C LYS A 283 -17.98 -28.82 -5.78
N ALA A 284 -16.96 -28.25 -6.41
CA ALA A 284 -16.58 -26.86 -6.17
C ALA A 284 -17.76 -25.92 -6.49
N GLY A 285 -17.96 -24.92 -5.65
CA GLY A 285 -18.84 -23.80 -5.95
C GLY A 285 -18.06 -22.75 -6.73
N VAL A 286 -18.51 -22.38 -7.93
CA VAL A 286 -17.87 -21.34 -8.74
C VAL A 286 -18.93 -20.31 -9.12
N ARG A 287 -18.66 -19.03 -8.87
CA ARG A 287 -19.56 -17.93 -9.26
C ARG A 287 -18.78 -16.66 -9.60
N VAL A 288 -19.22 -15.95 -10.64
CA VAL A 288 -18.82 -14.56 -10.87
C VAL A 288 -19.74 -13.65 -10.06
N LEU A 289 -19.19 -12.87 -9.15
CA LEU A 289 -19.96 -12.06 -8.23
C LEU A 289 -19.23 -10.76 -7.84
N GLY A 290 -20.01 -9.74 -7.48
CA GLY A 290 -19.47 -8.50 -6.91
C GLY A 290 -19.05 -8.70 -5.45
N PRO A 291 -18.43 -7.70 -4.82
CA PRO A 291 -17.91 -7.81 -3.46
C PRO A 291 -19.03 -7.89 -2.42
N GLY A 292 -18.72 -8.51 -1.27
CA GLY A 292 -19.56 -8.56 -0.07
C GLY A 292 -19.94 -9.97 0.37
N SER A 293 -20.10 -10.18 1.68
CA SER A 293 -20.40 -11.49 2.29
C SER A 293 -21.76 -12.07 1.89
N SER A 294 -22.72 -11.22 1.48
CA SER A 294 -24.02 -11.67 0.94
C SER A 294 -23.90 -12.21 -0.49
N LYS A 295 -22.85 -11.83 -1.23
CA LYS A 295 -22.54 -12.29 -2.59
C LYS A 295 -21.45 -13.35 -2.51
N ARG A 296 -21.87 -14.62 -2.40
CA ARG A 296 -20.94 -15.73 -2.16
C ARG A 296 -21.10 -16.91 -3.11
N ALA A 297 -19.99 -17.58 -3.39
CA ALA A 297 -19.96 -18.93 -3.94
C ALA A 297 -20.18 -19.95 -2.82
N ASN A 298 -20.70 -21.13 -3.15
CA ASN A 298 -21.04 -22.15 -2.17
C ASN A 298 -20.63 -23.54 -2.67
N ALA A 299 -19.84 -24.25 -1.86
CA ALA A 299 -19.54 -25.66 -2.06
C ALA A 299 -20.35 -26.51 -1.06
N ARG A 300 -20.99 -27.57 -1.55
CA ARG A 300 -21.83 -28.47 -0.75
C ARG A 300 -21.53 -29.93 -0.98
N MET A 301 -21.73 -30.73 0.05
CA MET A 301 -21.68 -32.18 -0.01
C MET A 301 -22.62 -32.83 1.00
N THR A 302 -23.39 -33.83 0.58
CA THR A 302 -24.21 -34.65 1.47
C THR A 302 -23.34 -35.53 2.36
N CYS A 303 -23.60 -35.53 3.66
CA CYS A 303 -22.96 -36.38 4.64
C CYS A 303 -23.54 -37.79 4.57
N ARG A 304 -22.70 -38.82 4.56
CA ARG A 304 -23.14 -40.23 4.61
C ARG A 304 -23.47 -40.68 6.03
N SER A 305 -22.79 -40.13 7.03
CA SER A 305 -23.07 -40.39 8.44
C SER A 305 -22.72 -39.19 9.33
N SER A 306 -23.06 -39.28 10.62
CA SER A 306 -22.83 -38.26 11.64
C SER A 306 -21.49 -38.39 12.38
N GLY A 307 -20.58 -39.25 11.92
CA GLY A 307 -19.24 -39.39 12.50
C GLY A 307 -18.45 -38.07 12.48
N ARG A 308 -17.60 -37.86 13.50
CA ARG A 308 -16.86 -36.60 13.69
C ARG A 308 -15.57 -36.59 12.88
N LYS A 309 -15.40 -35.60 12.00
CA LYS A 309 -14.21 -35.44 11.15
C LYS A 309 -13.82 -33.98 10.97
N GLN A 310 -12.56 -33.71 10.64
CA GLN A 310 -12.08 -32.35 10.39
C GLN A 310 -12.42 -31.92 8.96
N TRP A 311 -12.94 -30.70 8.86
CA TRP A 311 -13.35 -30.05 7.62
C TRP A 311 -12.78 -28.64 7.57
N ARG A 312 -12.45 -28.19 6.36
CA ARG A 312 -12.18 -26.80 6.02
C ARG A 312 -12.62 -26.53 4.58
N SER A 313 -12.59 -25.29 4.15
CA SER A 313 -12.72 -24.91 2.75
C SER A 313 -11.45 -24.23 2.29
N TRP A 314 -11.22 -24.23 0.98
CA TRP A 314 -10.40 -23.18 0.37
C TRP A 314 -11.25 -22.30 -0.54
N VAL A 315 -10.86 -21.04 -0.63
CA VAL A 315 -11.48 -20.00 -1.44
C VAL A 315 -10.41 -19.39 -2.34
N ASP A 316 -10.75 -19.26 -3.61
CA ASP A 316 -9.92 -18.69 -4.67
C ASP A 316 -10.70 -17.52 -5.28
N VAL A 317 -10.04 -16.38 -5.48
CA VAL A 317 -10.68 -15.14 -5.94
C VAL A 317 -9.88 -14.56 -7.09
N ASP A 318 -10.50 -14.58 -8.26
CA ASP A 318 -9.91 -14.13 -9.51
C ASP A 318 -10.63 -12.83 -9.90
N LEU A 319 -10.02 -11.69 -9.60
CA LEU A 319 -10.60 -10.39 -9.95
C LEU A 319 -10.71 -10.26 -11.48
N ILE A 320 -11.91 -9.94 -11.99
CA ILE A 320 -12.12 -9.84 -13.44
C ILE A 320 -11.41 -8.60 -13.98
N GLY A 321 -10.62 -8.80 -15.04
CA GLY A 321 -9.75 -7.76 -15.60
C GLY A 321 -8.35 -7.74 -14.97
N TYR A 322 -8.08 -8.65 -14.04
CA TYR A 322 -6.79 -8.84 -13.40
C TYR A 322 -6.35 -10.30 -13.59
N LEU A 323 -5.06 -10.58 -13.40
CA LEU A 323 -4.55 -11.93 -13.56
C LEU A 323 -4.98 -12.81 -12.37
N ASP A 324 -5.45 -14.02 -12.68
CA ASP A 324 -5.79 -15.06 -11.72
C ASP A 324 -4.50 -15.69 -11.17
N THR A 325 -4.42 -15.90 -9.87
CA THR A 325 -3.22 -16.43 -9.22
C THR A 325 -3.55 -17.75 -8.54
N PRO A 326 -2.64 -18.73 -8.49
CA PRO A 326 -2.98 -20.10 -8.06
C PRO A 326 -3.29 -20.23 -6.55
N ASN A 327 -3.21 -19.14 -5.80
CA ASN A 327 -3.18 -19.12 -4.36
C ASN A 327 -4.56 -18.99 -3.73
N LYS A 328 -4.74 -19.62 -2.56
CA LYS A 328 -6.05 -19.82 -1.95
C LYS A 328 -6.07 -19.44 -0.47
N TYR A 329 -7.13 -18.78 -0.06
CA TYR A 329 -7.49 -18.67 1.35
C TYR A 329 -7.98 -20.02 1.86
N TYR A 330 -7.48 -20.50 3.00
CA TYR A 330 -8.00 -21.68 3.69
C TYR A 330 -8.74 -21.29 4.96
N SER A 331 -10.02 -21.65 5.07
CA SER A 331 -10.76 -21.43 6.32
C SER A 331 -10.18 -22.29 7.46
N PRO A 332 -10.28 -21.85 8.72
CA PRO A 332 -9.75 -22.65 9.81
C PRO A 332 -10.53 -23.97 9.96
N ALA A 333 -9.80 -25.02 10.34
CA ALA A 333 -10.36 -26.36 10.41
C ALA A 333 -11.36 -26.52 11.56
N ARG A 334 -12.50 -27.18 11.31
CA ARG A 334 -13.49 -27.54 12.33
C ARG A 334 -13.82 -29.02 12.34
N THR A 335 -14.08 -29.55 13.52
CA THR A 335 -14.57 -30.92 13.68
C THR A 335 -16.09 -30.94 13.57
N LEU A 336 -16.63 -31.57 12.52
CA LEU A 336 -18.06 -31.63 12.21
C LEU A 336 -18.58 -33.07 12.25
N LYS A 337 -19.86 -33.24 12.59
CA LYS A 337 -20.59 -34.52 12.50
C LYS A 337 -21.01 -34.79 11.05
N CYS A 338 -20.03 -35.09 10.21
CA CYS A 338 -20.22 -35.37 8.79
C CYS A 338 -19.08 -36.25 8.28
N THR A 339 -19.42 -37.46 7.82
CA THR A 339 -18.48 -38.33 7.11
C THR A 339 -18.90 -38.55 5.67
N ILE A 340 -17.94 -39.08 4.92
CA ILE A 340 -18.01 -39.42 3.50
C ILE A 340 -17.89 -40.92 3.36
#